data_AF-A0A261Y4N0-F1
#
_entry.id   AF-A0A261Y4N0-F1
#
_cell.length_a   1.000
_cell.length_b   1.000
_cell.length_c   1.000
_cell.angle_alpha   90.00
_cell.angle_beta   90.00
_cell.angle_gamma   90.00
#
_symmetry.space_group_name_H-M   'P 1'
#
loop_
_entity.id
_entity.type
_entity.pdbx_description
1 polymer ?
#
loop_
_entity_poly.entity_id
_entity_poly.type
_entity_poly.pdbx_seq_one_letter_code
_entity_poly.pdbx_strand_id
1 'polypeptide(L)'
;MHVHVSGHPVVAAKLSLLRNKDTSSKEVRGLVHELGLLLAYEATADLPLRRDKELMSPLSRYTSDVIKKRVALVPVLRSGLSLVESLLSFLPDSRVLHLGLYREKMTLEPVEYYNKLPQEPNVDVCFILDPMIATGGTAIAVVNMLKDWGIPGHSIKFIAICASREGVQHLSSMHSDIHLYTAAIDDVLDSHGYILPGLGDCGDRLYDTT
;
A
#
# COMPACT_ATOMS: atom_id res chain seq x y z
N MET A 1 -11.54 5.27 -10.20
CA MET A 1 -10.32 4.76 -9.55
C MET A 1 -9.86 3.57 -10.38
N HIS A 2 -8.57 3.42 -10.65
CA HIS A 2 -8.08 2.22 -11.34
C HIS A 2 -7.81 1.12 -10.31
N VAL A 3 -8.67 0.09 -10.26
CA VAL A 3 -8.53 -1.03 -9.32
C VAL A 3 -7.88 -2.21 -10.02
N HIS A 4 -6.70 -2.60 -9.55
CA HIS A 4 -5.97 -3.79 -9.98
C HIS A 4 -6.05 -4.85 -8.87
N VAL A 5 -6.77 -5.93 -9.14
CA VAL A 5 -6.75 -7.13 -8.30
C VAL A 5 -5.78 -8.12 -8.93
N SER A 6 -4.77 -8.56 -8.17
CA SER A 6 -3.77 -9.48 -8.69
C SER A 6 -4.41 -10.80 -9.11
N GLY A 7 -4.19 -11.19 -10.37
CA GLY A 7 -4.58 -12.51 -10.89
C GLY A 7 -3.50 -13.58 -10.69
N HIS A 8 -2.40 -13.26 -9.99
CA HIS A 8 -1.24 -14.14 -9.94
C HIS A 8 -1.44 -15.34 -8.99
N PRO A 9 -1.23 -16.59 -9.43
CA PRO A 9 -1.54 -17.78 -8.62
C PRO A 9 -0.72 -17.87 -7.32
N VAL A 10 0.52 -17.38 -7.31
CA VAL A 10 1.34 -17.33 -6.09
C VAL A 10 0.78 -16.32 -5.07
N VAL A 11 0.19 -15.22 -5.54
CA VAL A 11 -0.48 -14.24 -4.64
C VAL A 11 -1.67 -14.92 -3.98
N ALA A 12 -2.51 -15.62 -4.74
CA ALA A 12 -3.65 -16.37 -4.19
C ALA A 12 -3.25 -17.46 -3.18
N ALA A 13 -2.19 -18.22 -3.47
CA ALA A 13 -1.69 -19.27 -2.57
C ALA A 13 -1.15 -18.67 -1.26
N LYS A 14 -0.34 -17.61 -1.33
CA LYS A 14 0.19 -16.93 -0.13
C LYS A 14 -0.91 -16.24 0.68
N LEU A 15 -1.89 -15.62 0.00
CA LEU A 15 -3.06 -15.05 0.67
C LEU A 15 -3.84 -16.12 1.43
N SER A 16 -3.99 -17.32 0.89
CA SER A 16 -4.66 -18.44 1.56
C SER A 16 -3.95 -18.83 2.86
N LEU A 17 -2.60 -18.89 2.85
CA LEU A 17 -1.81 -19.10 4.06
C LEU A 17 -2.00 -17.94 5.05
N LEU A 18 -1.98 -16.70 4.57
CA LEU A 18 -2.15 -15.53 5.41
C LEU A 18 -3.55 -15.49 6.05
N ARG A 19 -4.59 -15.99 5.39
CA ARG A 19 -5.95 -16.07 5.96
C ARG A 19 -6.08 -17.07 7.11
N ASN A 20 -5.18 -18.05 7.20
CA ASN A 20 -5.25 -19.06 8.24
C ASN A 20 -5.04 -18.42 9.64
N LYS A 21 -6.04 -18.57 10.51
CA LYS A 21 -6.01 -18.05 11.89
C LYS A 21 -4.88 -18.63 12.73
N ASP A 22 -4.40 -19.84 12.40
CA ASP A 22 -3.37 -20.55 13.15
C ASP A 22 -1.94 -20.16 12.72
N THR A 23 -1.80 -19.29 11.72
CA THR A 23 -0.49 -18.79 11.26
C THR A 23 0.12 -17.85 12.29
N SER A 24 1.34 -18.16 12.72
CA SER A 24 2.04 -17.40 13.76
C SER A 24 2.42 -15.99 13.30
N SER A 25 2.61 -15.05 14.24
CA SER A 25 2.97 -13.66 13.93
C SER A 25 4.29 -13.55 13.15
N LYS A 26 5.22 -14.50 13.33
CA LYS A 26 6.45 -14.60 12.53
C LYS A 26 6.13 -14.92 11.06
N GLU A 27 5.28 -15.91 10.81
CA GLU A 27 4.88 -16.31 9.47
C GLU A 27 4.01 -15.25 8.80
N VAL A 28 3.12 -14.58 9.55
CA VAL A 28 2.33 -13.44 9.08
C VAL A 28 3.25 -12.35 8.53
N ARG A 29 4.28 -11.94 9.29
CA ARG A 29 5.26 -10.96 8.81
C ARG A 29 5.95 -11.40 7.52
N GLY A 30 6.32 -12.68 7.41
CA GLY A 30 6.90 -13.24 6.19
C GLY A 30 5.95 -13.19 5.01
N LEU A 31 4.70 -13.63 5.18
CA LEU A 31 3.69 -13.66 4.12
C LEU A 31 3.29 -12.25 3.66
N VAL A 32 3.13 -11.32 4.60
CA VAL A 32 2.84 -9.91 4.30
C VAL A 32 4.01 -9.28 3.54
N HIS A 33 5.25 -9.58 3.94
CA HIS A 33 6.43 -9.12 3.22
C HIS A 33 6.42 -9.63 1.77
N GLU A 34 6.25 -10.94 1.57
CA GLU A 34 6.21 -11.57 0.24
C GLU A 34 5.05 -11.07 -0.64
N LEU A 35 3.85 -10.91 -0.08
CA LEU A 35 2.71 -10.33 -0.80
C LEU A 35 2.98 -8.87 -1.16
N GLY A 36 3.60 -8.11 -0.27
CA GLY A 36 4.06 -6.75 -0.55
C GLY A 36 5.05 -6.70 -1.71
N LEU A 37 5.96 -7.67 -1.83
CA LEU A 37 6.90 -7.74 -2.95
C LEU A 37 6.16 -7.94 -4.29
N LEU A 38 5.21 -8.88 -4.31
CA LEU A 38 4.46 -9.23 -5.51
C LEU A 38 3.55 -8.07 -5.97
N LEU A 39 2.86 -7.42 -5.03
CA LEU A 39 2.03 -6.26 -5.34
C LEU A 39 2.88 -5.04 -5.73
N ALA A 40 4.06 -4.86 -5.15
CA ALA A 40 4.99 -3.81 -5.56
C ALA A 40 5.46 -4.00 -7.01
N TYR A 41 5.76 -5.24 -7.42
CA TYR A 41 6.09 -5.56 -8.80
C TYR A 41 4.97 -5.16 -9.78
N GLU A 42 3.72 -5.50 -9.48
CA GLU A 42 2.56 -5.08 -10.28
C GLU A 42 2.35 -3.55 -10.26
N ALA A 43 2.52 -2.92 -9.11
CA ALA A 43 2.26 -1.49 -8.91
C ALA A 43 3.30 -0.57 -9.56
N THR A 44 4.50 -1.09 -9.84
CA THR A 44 5.63 -0.34 -10.42
C THR A 44 5.76 -0.51 -11.93
N ALA A 45 4.95 -1.36 -12.56
CA ALA A 45 5.05 -1.73 -13.97
C ALA A 45 4.91 -0.55 -14.95
N ASP A 46 4.27 0.54 -14.53
CA ASP A 46 4.01 1.75 -15.33
C ASP A 46 4.93 2.93 -14.97
N LEU A 47 5.93 2.74 -14.09
CA LEU A 47 6.86 3.80 -13.73
C LEU A 47 7.68 4.25 -14.96
N PRO A 48 7.66 5.55 -15.30
CA PRO A 48 8.36 6.02 -16.49
C PRO A 48 9.87 5.98 -16.29
N LEU A 49 10.59 5.56 -17.32
CA LEU A 49 12.04 5.63 -17.38
C LEU A 49 12.52 6.97 -17.93
N ARG A 50 13.74 7.34 -17.59
CA ARG A 50 14.53 8.35 -18.31
C ARG A 50 15.91 7.79 -18.63
N ARG A 51 16.48 8.25 -19.75
CA ARG A 51 17.91 8.09 -19.99
C ARG A 51 18.69 8.89 -18.95
N ASP A 52 19.79 8.32 -18.48
CA ASP A 52 20.70 8.97 -17.53
C ASP A 52 22.07 9.18 -18.20
N LYS A 53 23.11 8.55 -17.70
CA LYS A 53 24.48 8.71 -18.20
C LYS A 53 24.91 7.59 -19.15
N GLU A 54 25.96 7.87 -19.92
CA GLU A 54 26.66 6.84 -20.69
C GLU A 54 27.51 5.99 -19.73
N LEU A 55 27.37 4.67 -19.83
CA LEU A 55 28.08 3.66 -19.06
C LEU A 55 28.85 2.72 -19.98
N MET A 56 29.79 1.97 -19.42
CA MET A 56 30.55 0.93 -20.12
C MET A 56 30.15 -0.43 -19.53
N SER A 57 29.58 -1.30 -20.36
CA SER A 57 29.47 -2.72 -20.03
C SER A 57 30.83 -3.41 -20.28
N PRO A 58 31.03 -4.67 -19.87
CA PRO A 58 32.25 -5.40 -20.23
C PRO A 58 32.54 -5.50 -21.73
N LEU A 59 31.58 -5.16 -22.61
CA LEU A 59 31.68 -5.32 -24.06
C LEU A 59 31.59 -4.00 -24.84
N SER A 60 30.78 -3.03 -24.38
CA SER A 60 30.57 -1.78 -25.11
C SER A 60 29.92 -0.68 -24.26
N ARG A 61 29.98 0.55 -24.78
CA ARG A 61 29.24 1.69 -24.24
C ARG A 61 27.73 1.52 -24.44
N TYR A 62 26.95 2.04 -23.51
CA TYR A 62 25.49 2.12 -23.59
C TYR A 62 24.97 3.29 -22.75
N THR A 63 23.75 3.74 -23.00
CA THR A 63 23.08 4.74 -22.15
C THR A 63 22.20 4.03 -21.13
N SER A 64 22.39 4.31 -19.84
CA SER A 64 21.61 3.66 -18.78
C SER A 64 20.19 4.23 -18.67
N ASP A 65 19.26 3.38 -18.25
CA ASP A 65 17.90 3.77 -17.87
C ASP A 65 17.77 3.83 -16.36
N VAL A 66 17.06 4.85 -15.88
CA VAL A 66 16.71 5.00 -14.46
C VAL A 66 15.24 5.37 -14.34
N ILE A 67 14.63 5.07 -13.20
CA ILE A 67 13.28 5.52 -12.89
C ILE A 67 13.27 7.05 -12.85
N LYS A 68 12.35 7.67 -13.62
CA LYS A 68 12.27 9.12 -13.78
C LYS A 68 11.70 9.81 -12.54
N LYS A 69 10.78 9.14 -11.84
CA LYS A 69 9.97 9.71 -10.75
C LYS A 69 10.67 9.51 -9.40
N ARG A 70 10.66 10.53 -8.54
CA ARG A 70 11.02 10.42 -7.13
C ARG A 70 9.84 9.80 -6.37
N VAL A 71 10.09 8.72 -5.65
CA VAL A 71 9.05 7.92 -4.99
C VAL A 71 9.01 8.21 -3.49
N ALA A 72 7.82 8.36 -2.93
CA ALA A 72 7.56 8.22 -1.50
C ALA A 72 6.80 6.92 -1.20
N LEU A 73 7.19 6.24 -0.12
CA LEU A 73 6.44 5.19 0.53
C LEU A 73 5.77 5.79 1.76
N VAL A 74 4.45 5.65 1.85
CA VAL A 74 3.62 6.28 2.88
C VAL A 74 2.93 5.19 3.70
N PRO A 75 3.61 4.57 4.68
CA PRO A 75 3.00 3.58 5.54
C PRO A 75 1.97 4.23 6.48
N VAL A 76 0.76 3.68 6.49
CA VAL A 76 -0.27 4.01 7.47
C VAL A 76 0.02 3.21 8.73
N LEU A 77 0.32 3.90 9.82
CA LEU A 77 0.69 3.25 11.07
C LEU A 77 -0.53 2.55 11.70
N ARG A 78 -0.38 1.35 12.26
CA ARG A 78 0.89 0.61 12.47
C ARG A 78 1.17 -0.43 11.38
N SER A 79 0.14 -1.11 10.88
CA SER A 79 0.25 -2.26 9.97
C SER A 79 0.97 -1.94 8.66
N GLY A 80 0.87 -0.72 8.13
CA GLY A 80 1.56 -0.26 6.92
C GLY A 80 3.07 -0.42 6.95
N LEU A 81 3.70 -0.39 8.14
CA LEU A 81 5.15 -0.59 8.29
C LEU A 81 5.62 -1.96 7.76
N SER A 82 4.77 -2.98 7.84
CA SER A 82 5.09 -4.33 7.39
C SER A 82 5.36 -4.46 5.89
N LEU A 83 4.93 -3.46 5.09
CA LEU A 83 5.11 -3.43 3.64
C LEU A 83 6.32 -2.60 3.20
N VAL A 84 6.90 -1.78 4.09
CA VAL A 84 7.96 -0.81 3.74
C VAL A 84 9.20 -1.53 3.21
N GLU A 85 9.70 -2.54 3.93
CA GLU A 85 10.87 -3.32 3.52
C GLU A 85 10.66 -4.02 2.18
N SER A 86 9.44 -4.50 1.91
CA SER A 86 9.11 -5.10 0.62
C SER A 86 9.33 -4.09 -0.51
N LEU A 87 8.79 -2.88 -0.38
CA LEU A 87 8.89 -1.88 -1.43
C LEU A 87 10.29 -1.27 -1.54
N LEU A 88 11.00 -1.07 -0.43
CA LEU A 88 12.39 -0.59 -0.46
C LEU A 88 13.32 -1.58 -1.17
N SER A 89 13.03 -2.89 -1.16
CA SER A 89 13.80 -3.86 -1.94
C SER A 89 13.72 -3.65 -3.46
N PHE A 90 12.62 -3.07 -3.96
CA PHE A 90 12.45 -2.70 -5.38
C PHE A 90 12.90 -1.27 -5.67
N LEU A 91 12.63 -0.35 -4.74
CA LEU A 91 12.82 1.09 -4.91
C LEU A 91 13.67 1.65 -3.74
N PRO A 92 14.97 1.30 -3.67
CA PRO A 92 15.81 1.59 -2.50
C PRO A 92 16.03 3.08 -2.24
N ASP A 93 15.91 3.91 -3.28
CA ASP A 93 16.06 5.37 -3.16
C ASP A 93 14.77 6.09 -2.73
N SER A 94 13.69 5.35 -2.43
CA SER A 94 12.42 5.94 -2.02
C SER A 94 12.50 6.60 -0.64
N ARG A 95 11.76 7.69 -0.46
CA ARG A 95 11.58 8.32 0.86
C ARG A 95 10.48 7.60 1.62
N VAL A 96 10.65 7.37 2.93
CA VAL A 96 9.58 6.82 3.78
C VAL A 96 8.96 7.94 4.61
N LEU A 97 7.68 8.22 4.37
CA LEU A 97 6.92 9.31 5.01
C LEU A 97 5.76 8.73 5.82
N HIS A 98 5.82 8.83 7.14
CA HIS A 98 4.90 8.12 8.02
C HIS A 98 3.65 8.95 8.31
N LEU A 99 2.48 8.31 8.24
CA LEU A 99 1.20 8.86 8.68
C LEU A 99 0.56 7.94 9.71
N GLY A 100 0.19 8.50 10.86
CA GLY A 100 -0.48 7.77 11.94
C GLY A 100 -1.93 8.20 12.05
N LEU A 101 -2.83 7.25 11.81
CA LEU A 101 -4.26 7.39 11.97
C LEU A 101 -4.79 6.22 12.77
N TYR A 102 -5.76 6.46 13.65
CA TYR A 102 -6.54 5.38 14.28
C TYR A 102 -8.02 5.58 13.97
N ARG A 103 -8.79 4.51 14.10
CA ARG A 103 -10.24 4.53 13.93
C ARG A 103 -10.92 4.78 15.27
N GLU A 104 -11.71 5.83 15.38
CA GLU A 104 -12.55 6.07 16.55
C GLU A 104 -13.62 4.96 16.66
N LYS A 105 -13.84 4.42 17.86
CA LYS A 105 -14.59 3.17 18.04
C LYS A 105 -16.10 3.31 17.81
N MET A 106 -16.64 4.52 17.97
CA MET A 106 -18.07 4.81 17.90
C MET A 106 -18.48 5.27 16.50
N THR A 107 -17.74 6.20 15.91
CA THR A 107 -18.02 6.82 14.62
C THR A 107 -17.36 6.08 13.46
N LEU A 108 -16.34 5.26 13.74
CA LEU A 108 -15.47 4.63 12.75
C LEU A 108 -14.71 5.64 11.87
N GLU A 109 -14.66 6.91 12.30
CA GLU A 109 -13.94 7.96 11.60
C GLU A 109 -12.43 7.89 11.88
N PRO A 110 -11.59 8.24 10.90
CA PRO A 110 -10.14 8.29 11.08
C PRO A 110 -9.74 9.55 11.86
N VAL A 111 -8.89 9.38 12.87
CA VAL A 111 -8.28 10.47 13.64
C VAL A 111 -6.78 10.46 13.43
N GLU A 112 -6.24 11.56 12.90
CA GLU A 112 -4.80 11.76 12.75
C GLU A 112 -4.13 11.98 14.12
N TYR A 113 -3.05 11.24 14.38
CA TYR A 113 -2.22 11.43 15.58
C TYR A 113 -0.73 11.66 15.27
N TYR A 114 -0.31 11.44 14.02
CA TYR A 114 1.08 11.63 13.60
C TYR A 114 1.18 11.93 12.11
N ASN A 115 1.97 12.94 11.75
CA ASN A 115 2.23 13.31 10.37
C ASN A 115 3.69 13.75 10.22
N LYS A 116 4.42 13.07 9.33
CA LYS A 116 5.82 13.37 9.03
C LYS A 116 6.06 13.71 7.56
N LEU A 117 5.07 14.31 6.91
CA LEU A 117 5.26 14.92 5.60
C LEU A 117 6.16 16.17 5.75
N PRO A 118 7.12 16.42 4.85
CA PRO A 118 7.85 17.68 4.80
C PRO A 118 6.90 18.85 4.50
N GLN A 119 7.36 20.08 4.70
CA GLN A 119 6.53 21.27 4.44
C GLN A 119 6.02 21.35 2.99
N GLU A 120 6.82 20.91 2.03
CA GLU A 120 6.47 20.89 0.60
C GLU A 120 6.74 19.52 -0.03
N PRO A 121 5.97 19.11 -1.06
CA PRO A 121 6.23 17.91 -1.85
C PRO A 121 7.62 17.90 -2.48
N ASN A 122 8.42 16.91 -2.09
CA ASN A 122 9.74 16.63 -2.67
C ASN A 122 9.80 15.30 -3.43
N VAL A 123 8.63 14.79 -3.80
CA VAL A 123 8.40 13.53 -4.53
C VAL A 123 7.38 13.73 -5.64
N ASP A 124 7.37 12.81 -6.60
CA ASP A 124 6.51 12.88 -7.78
C ASP A 124 5.40 11.81 -7.78
N VAL A 125 5.55 10.75 -6.98
CA VAL A 125 4.60 9.65 -6.82
C VAL A 125 4.64 9.13 -5.38
N CYS A 126 3.47 8.82 -4.82
CA CYS A 126 3.31 8.26 -3.47
C CYS A 126 2.68 6.88 -3.54
N PHE A 127 3.30 5.91 -2.87
CA PHE A 127 2.74 4.60 -2.60
C PHE A 127 2.21 4.57 -1.16
N ILE A 128 0.89 4.63 -0.98
CA ILE A 128 0.27 4.43 0.34
C ILE A 128 0.31 2.95 0.67
N LEU A 129 0.80 2.61 1.86
CA LEU A 129 0.93 1.23 2.33
C LEU A 129 0.03 1.01 3.52
N ASP A 130 -1.04 0.24 3.32
CA ASP A 130 -1.92 -0.23 4.37
C ASP A 130 -2.47 -1.61 3.98
N PRO A 131 -2.16 -2.69 4.70
CA PRO A 131 -2.59 -4.03 4.34
C PRO A 131 -4.10 -4.20 4.18
N MET A 132 -4.92 -3.35 4.81
CA MET A 132 -6.37 -3.53 4.88
C MET A 132 -7.13 -2.29 4.43
N ILE A 133 -8.14 -2.48 3.55
CA ILE A 133 -9.17 -1.47 3.28
C ILE A 133 -10.52 -2.03 3.69
N ALA A 134 -10.94 -1.75 4.94
CA ALA A 134 -12.24 -2.18 5.45
C ALA A 134 -13.37 -1.24 4.98
N THR A 135 -13.70 -0.20 5.74
CA THR A 135 -14.75 0.79 5.38
C THR A 135 -14.27 1.85 4.38
N GLY A 136 -12.96 1.90 4.10
CA GLY A 136 -12.34 2.92 3.25
C GLY A 136 -12.02 4.25 3.97
N GLY A 137 -12.51 4.48 5.19
CA GLY A 137 -12.35 5.76 5.91
C GLY A 137 -10.88 6.20 6.06
N THR A 138 -10.03 5.32 6.60
CA THR A 138 -8.58 5.60 6.73
C THR A 138 -7.92 5.87 5.37
N ALA A 139 -8.26 5.07 4.36
CA ALA A 139 -7.69 5.23 3.02
C ALA A 139 -8.06 6.58 2.40
N ILE A 140 -9.32 7.01 2.54
CA ILE A 140 -9.80 8.31 2.07
C ILE A 140 -9.08 9.44 2.80
N ALA A 141 -8.97 9.38 4.13
CA ALA A 141 -8.26 10.39 4.91
C ALA A 141 -6.80 10.53 4.47
N VAL A 142 -6.08 9.42 4.29
CA VAL A 142 -4.68 9.44 3.85
C VAL A 142 -4.54 10.02 2.43
N VAL A 143 -5.45 9.66 1.51
CA VAL A 143 -5.44 10.22 0.15
C VAL A 143 -5.73 11.72 0.17
N ASN A 144 -6.69 12.18 0.98
CA ASN A 144 -6.94 13.61 1.19
C ASN A 144 -5.70 14.34 1.70
N MET A 145 -5.05 13.82 2.75
CA MET A 145 -3.83 14.41 3.30
C MET A 145 -2.73 14.55 2.25
N LEU A 146 -2.52 13.55 1.39
CA LEU A 146 -1.53 13.63 0.31
C LEU A 146 -1.90 14.61 -0.80
N LYS A 147 -3.20 14.73 -1.13
CA LYS A 147 -3.69 15.70 -2.11
C LYS A 147 -3.59 17.13 -1.58
N ASP A 148 -3.96 17.35 -0.33
CA ASP A 148 -3.83 18.63 0.36
C ASP A 148 -2.36 19.03 0.51
N TRP A 149 -1.48 18.04 0.70
CA TRP A 149 -0.03 18.25 0.68
C TRP A 149 0.49 18.65 -0.71
N GLY A 150 -0.22 18.34 -1.78
CA GLY A 150 0.06 18.77 -3.16
C GLY A 150 0.35 17.65 -4.16
N ILE A 151 0.11 16.38 -3.80
CA ILE A 151 0.29 15.26 -4.73
C ILE A 151 -0.99 15.04 -5.56
N PRO A 152 -0.93 15.07 -6.90
CA PRO A 152 -2.11 14.83 -7.71
C PRO A 152 -2.54 13.36 -7.60
N GLY A 153 -3.84 13.07 -7.66
CA GLY A 153 -4.33 11.70 -7.40
C GLY A 153 -3.80 10.63 -8.37
N HIS A 154 -3.55 10.97 -9.64
CA HIS A 154 -2.94 10.03 -10.59
C HIS A 154 -1.49 9.64 -10.23
N SER A 155 -0.84 10.40 -9.34
CA SER A 155 0.45 10.09 -8.73
C SER A 155 0.33 9.36 -7.39
N ILE A 156 -0.87 8.94 -6.99
CA ILE A 156 -1.12 8.18 -5.77
C ILE A 156 -1.49 6.74 -6.13
N LYS A 157 -0.70 5.80 -5.60
CA LYS A 157 -0.91 4.36 -5.71
C LYS A 157 -1.12 3.80 -4.32
N PHE A 158 -2.26 3.15 -4.09
CA PHE A 158 -2.57 2.49 -2.83
C PHE A 158 -2.24 1.01 -2.96
N ILE A 159 -1.46 0.45 -2.03
CA ILE A 159 -1.19 -0.99 -1.94
C ILE A 159 -1.87 -1.54 -0.69
N ALA A 160 -2.79 -2.48 -0.89
CA ALA A 160 -3.48 -3.21 0.17
C ALA A 160 -3.42 -4.71 -0.08
N ILE A 161 -3.27 -5.53 0.95
CA ILE A 161 -3.34 -6.99 0.79
C ILE A 161 -4.80 -7.41 0.60
N CYS A 162 -5.71 -6.93 1.43
CA CYS A 162 -7.12 -7.28 1.36
C CYS A 162 -7.98 -6.02 1.48
N ALA A 163 -8.96 -5.90 0.59
CA ALA A 163 -9.95 -4.83 0.62
C ALA A 163 -11.36 -5.42 0.69
N SER A 164 -12.32 -4.66 1.20
CA SER A 164 -13.74 -5.00 1.10
C SER A 164 -14.36 -4.30 -0.10
N ARG A 165 -15.43 -4.89 -0.66
CA ARG A 165 -16.21 -4.26 -1.73
C ARG A 165 -16.73 -2.88 -1.35
N GLU A 166 -17.24 -2.74 -0.12
CA GLU A 166 -17.71 -1.47 0.44
C GLU A 166 -16.60 -0.43 0.48
N GLY A 167 -15.44 -0.77 1.04
CA GLY A 167 -14.30 0.13 1.17
C GLY A 167 -13.75 0.58 -0.18
N VAL A 168 -13.68 -0.33 -1.16
CA VAL A 168 -13.27 0.00 -2.54
C VAL A 168 -14.27 0.94 -3.20
N GLN A 169 -15.57 0.70 -3.04
CA GLN A 169 -16.61 1.57 -3.59
C GLN A 169 -16.57 2.96 -2.96
N HIS A 170 -16.46 3.03 -1.64
CA HIS A 170 -16.37 4.28 -0.90
C HIS A 170 -15.14 5.08 -1.31
N LEU A 171 -13.96 4.45 -1.33
CA LEU A 171 -12.72 5.08 -1.79
C LEU A 171 -12.83 5.54 -3.25
N SER A 172 -13.40 4.72 -4.14
CA SER A 172 -13.58 5.09 -5.55
C SER A 172 -14.55 6.25 -5.75
N SER A 173 -15.56 6.39 -4.89
CA SER A 173 -16.54 7.49 -4.97
C SER A 173 -15.92 8.83 -4.61
N MET A 174 -14.96 8.84 -3.68
CA MET A 174 -14.26 10.05 -3.23
C MET A 174 -13.02 10.35 -4.08
N HIS A 175 -12.33 9.31 -4.56
CA HIS A 175 -11.03 9.41 -5.22
C HIS A 175 -10.99 8.55 -6.48
N SER A 176 -11.71 9.00 -7.52
CA SER A 176 -11.76 8.29 -8.79
C SER A 176 -10.46 8.35 -9.61
N ASP A 177 -9.49 9.16 -9.19
CA ASP A 177 -8.27 9.51 -9.90
C ASP A 177 -7.00 8.80 -9.37
N ILE A 178 -7.11 7.94 -8.37
CA ILE A 178 -5.99 7.15 -7.84
C ILE A 178 -5.96 5.72 -8.41
N HIS A 179 -4.87 5.01 -8.12
CA HIS A 179 -4.72 3.58 -8.42
C HIS A 179 -4.74 2.76 -7.12
N LEU A 180 -5.44 1.63 -7.12
CA LEU A 180 -5.44 0.65 -6.04
C LEU A 180 -4.89 -0.69 -6.57
N TYR A 181 -3.91 -1.26 -5.87
CA TYR A 181 -3.36 -2.58 -6.12
C TYR A 181 -3.64 -3.47 -4.92
N THR A 182 -4.29 -4.62 -5.15
CA THR A 182 -4.65 -5.53 -4.06
C THR A 182 -4.63 -7.00 -4.42
N ALA A 183 -4.39 -7.87 -3.43
CA ALA A 183 -4.41 -9.31 -3.62
C ALA A 183 -5.82 -9.89 -3.65
N ALA A 184 -6.78 -9.27 -2.94
CA ALA A 184 -8.18 -9.68 -2.97
C ALA A 184 -9.15 -8.57 -2.60
N ILE A 185 -10.37 -8.71 -3.11
CA ILE A 185 -11.54 -7.93 -2.68
C ILE A 185 -12.58 -8.91 -2.16
N ASP A 186 -12.89 -8.82 -0.87
CA ASP A 186 -13.91 -9.64 -0.19
C ASP A 186 -15.26 -8.90 -0.13
N ASP A 187 -16.36 -9.63 -0.02
CA ASP A 187 -17.69 -9.07 -0.30
C ASP A 187 -18.32 -8.28 0.83
N VAL A 188 -18.12 -8.67 2.10
CA VAL A 188 -18.90 -8.13 3.22
C VAL A 188 -18.02 -7.69 4.39
N LEU A 189 -18.49 -6.67 5.09
CA LEU A 189 -18.03 -6.31 6.43
C LEU A 189 -19.00 -6.89 7.47
N ASP A 190 -18.49 -7.27 8.64
CA ASP A 190 -19.33 -7.58 9.80
C ASP A 190 -19.81 -6.30 10.53
N SER A 191 -20.60 -6.46 11.60
CA SER A 191 -21.10 -5.32 12.39
C SER A 191 -20.03 -4.51 13.12
N HIS A 192 -18.80 -5.01 13.21
CA HIS A 192 -17.65 -4.33 13.81
C HIS A 192 -16.70 -3.72 12.75
N GLY A 193 -17.06 -3.85 11.47
CA GLY A 193 -16.28 -3.35 10.35
C GLY A 193 -15.05 -4.19 10.02
N TYR A 194 -15.04 -5.49 10.35
CA TYR A 194 -14.05 -6.45 9.88
C TYR A 194 -14.46 -7.05 8.54
N ILE A 195 -13.48 -7.26 7.65
CA ILE A 195 -13.68 -7.90 6.35
C ILE A 195 -13.92 -9.40 6.54
N LEU A 196 -14.88 -9.99 5.80
CA LEU A 196 -15.14 -11.44 5.82
C LEU A 196 -14.95 -12.06 4.42
N PRO A 197 -14.20 -13.18 4.28
CA PRO A 197 -13.48 -13.88 5.35
C PRO A 197 -12.28 -13.11 5.91
N GLY A 198 -11.77 -12.10 5.19
CA GLY A 198 -10.73 -11.16 5.66
C GLY A 198 -9.47 -11.81 6.24
N LEU A 199 -8.77 -11.06 7.08
CA LEU A 199 -7.51 -11.46 7.73
C LEU A 199 -7.53 -11.29 9.25
N GLY A 200 -8.66 -10.90 9.85
CA GLY A 200 -8.73 -10.39 11.22
C GLY A 200 -8.08 -9.01 11.36
N ASP A 201 -7.64 -8.65 12.57
CA ASP A 201 -6.83 -7.45 12.78
C ASP A 201 -5.39 -7.70 12.29
N CYS A 202 -5.01 -7.02 11.21
CA CYS A 202 -3.69 -7.23 10.61
C CYS A 202 -2.56 -6.72 11.52
N GLY A 203 -2.78 -5.65 12.29
CA GLY A 203 -1.78 -5.13 13.22
C GLY A 203 -1.49 -6.11 14.34
N ASP A 204 -2.53 -6.68 14.94
CA ASP A 204 -2.39 -7.67 16.01
C ASP A 204 -1.70 -8.94 15.54
N ARG A 205 -2.08 -9.44 14.35
CA ARG A 205 -1.44 -10.61 13.75
C ARG A 205 0.01 -10.37 13.35
N LEU A 206 0.39 -9.13 13.00
CA LEU A 206 1.76 -8.77 12.69
C LEU A 206 2.64 -8.68 13.93
N TYR A 207 2.11 -8.14 15.02
CA TYR A 207 2.89 -7.69 16.17
C TYR A 207 2.61 -8.44 17.48
N ASP A 208 1.73 -9.43 17.45
CA ASP A 208 1.35 -10.21 18.63
C ASP A 208 0.72 -9.32 19.73
N THR A 209 -0.25 -8.49 19.32
CA THR A 209 -0.98 -7.54 20.19
C THR A 209 -2.49 -7.83 20.28
N THR A 210 -3.23 -7.02 21.05
CA THR A 210 -4.69 -7.10 21.27
C THR A 210 -5.34 -5.73 21.33
#